data_AF-A0A1V4CIT5-F1
#
_entry.id   AF-A0A1V4CIT5-F1
#
_cell.length_a   1.000
_cell.length_b   1.000
_cell.length_c   1.000
_cell.angle_alpha   90.00
_cell.angle_beta   90.00
_cell.angle_gamma   90.00
#
_symmetry.space_group_name_H-M   'P 1'
#
loop_
_entity.id
_entity.type
_entity.pdbx_description
1 polymer ?
#
loop_
_entity_poly.entity_id
_entity_poly.type
_entity_poly.pdbx_seq_one_letter_code
_entity_poly.pdbx_strand_id
1 'polypeptide(L)'
;MNTPATAEKNSTWHGIPRDEIPWKPTVDAEACIGCQLCYVTCGRGVYEMHDNAAVAVAPMECAVGCSTCGNVCPTAAITFPTLDGVWKLEREKQIFRTVKKEALKKHEREDALKARQQAQDALAHVVTRAKVEVAGEFGDKQFLVRLEELIEGQPFDVVNLKLEVPTVKGARQKAPSFMSFEVTSEEQADITPFLDRVKALVHGVGLVLVSANPVS
;
A
#
# COMPACT_ATOMS: atom_id res chain seq x y z
N MET A 1 9.51 46.21 -8.05
CA MET A 1 10.33 45.25 -8.82
C MET A 1 10.97 44.34 -7.79
N ASN A 2 10.28 43.26 -7.42
CA ASN A 2 10.78 42.32 -6.41
C ASN A 2 11.34 41.11 -7.15
N THR A 3 12.66 41.06 -7.27
CA THR A 3 13.38 39.82 -7.59
C THR A 3 13.28 38.90 -6.39
N PRO A 4 12.71 37.68 -6.48
CA PRO A 4 12.90 36.70 -5.43
C PRO A 4 14.29 36.10 -5.61
N ALA A 5 15.15 36.30 -4.62
CA ALA A 5 16.40 35.58 -4.48
C ALA A 5 16.10 34.07 -4.40
N THR A 6 16.56 33.32 -5.40
CA THR A 6 16.49 31.86 -5.41
C THR A 6 17.46 31.33 -4.35
N ALA A 7 16.90 30.75 -3.29
CA ALA A 7 17.67 30.03 -2.28
C ALA A 7 18.40 28.85 -2.95
N GLU A 8 19.74 28.87 -2.91
CA GLU A 8 20.61 27.83 -3.44
C GLU A 8 20.37 26.50 -2.73
N LYS A 9 19.57 25.62 -3.36
CA LYS A 9 19.41 24.24 -2.93
C LYS A 9 20.63 23.46 -3.40
N ASN A 10 21.58 23.26 -2.50
CA ASN A 10 22.82 22.51 -2.77
C ASN A 10 22.52 21.00 -2.88
N SER A 11 21.85 20.60 -3.98
CA SER A 11 21.50 19.22 -4.26
C SER A 11 22.72 18.45 -4.78
N THR A 12 22.87 17.19 -4.35
CA THR A 12 24.01 16.35 -4.75
C THR A 12 23.53 15.03 -5.32
N TRP A 13 24.25 14.51 -6.31
CA TRP A 13 24.07 13.17 -6.86
C TRP A 13 25.27 12.30 -6.48
N HIS A 14 25.05 11.37 -5.53
CA HIS A 14 26.09 10.48 -4.98
C HIS A 14 27.38 11.20 -4.55
N GLY A 15 27.22 12.38 -3.92
CA GLY A 15 28.31 13.23 -3.44
C GLY A 15 28.88 14.21 -4.47
N ILE A 16 28.40 14.22 -5.71
CA ILE A 16 28.75 15.23 -6.72
C ILE A 16 27.72 16.37 -6.68
N PRO A 17 28.13 17.65 -6.60
CA PRO A 17 27.21 18.78 -6.74
C PRO A 17 26.41 18.71 -8.04
N ARG A 18 25.10 18.93 -7.97
CA ARG A 18 24.19 18.74 -9.11
C ARG A 18 24.54 19.64 -10.31
N ASP A 19 25.10 20.81 -10.06
CA ASP A 19 25.50 21.79 -11.08
C ASP A 19 26.73 21.35 -11.89
N GLU A 20 27.53 20.41 -11.37
CA GLU A 20 28.67 19.83 -12.11
C GLU A 20 28.22 18.79 -13.16
N ILE A 21 26.95 18.38 -13.15
CA ILE A 21 26.46 17.26 -13.96
C ILE A 21 25.68 17.79 -15.18
N PRO A 22 26.17 17.54 -16.42
CA PRO A 22 25.57 18.07 -17.64
C PRO A 22 24.37 17.21 -18.07
N TRP A 23 23.40 17.02 -17.19
CA TRP A 23 22.14 16.33 -17.49
C TRP A 23 20.98 17.28 -17.24
N LYS A 24 20.21 17.61 -18.28
CA LYS A 24 18.97 18.39 -18.18
C LYS A 24 18.16 18.20 -19.46
N PRO A 25 16.82 18.30 -19.41
CA PRO A 25 16.02 18.28 -20.62
C PRO A 25 16.14 19.60 -21.39
N THR A 26 16.02 19.50 -22.71
CA THR A 26 15.79 20.63 -23.61
C THR A 26 14.45 20.42 -24.30
N VAL A 27 13.57 21.42 -24.27
CA VAL A 27 12.27 21.37 -24.96
C VAL A 27 12.33 22.22 -26.22
N ASP A 28 11.96 21.62 -27.35
CA ASP A 28 11.67 22.31 -28.60
C ASP A 28 10.23 22.82 -28.56
N ALA A 29 10.07 24.14 -28.45
CA ALA A 29 8.76 24.77 -28.36
C ALA A 29 7.96 24.69 -29.67
N GLU A 30 8.62 24.59 -30.82
CA GLU A 30 7.97 24.51 -32.14
C GLU A 30 7.40 23.11 -32.38
N ALA A 31 8.13 22.07 -31.94
CA ALA A 31 7.66 20.68 -32.00
C ALA A 31 6.68 20.32 -30.87
N CYS A 32 6.60 21.13 -29.82
CA CYS A 32 5.73 20.87 -28.68
C CYS A 32 4.26 21.17 -29.01
N ILE A 33 3.40 20.15 -28.88
CA ILE A 33 1.94 20.30 -29.10
C ILE A 33 1.15 20.58 -27.80
N GLY A 34 1.82 20.83 -26.68
CA GLY A 34 1.14 21.16 -25.43
C GLY A 34 0.40 20.01 -24.74
N CYS A 35 0.67 18.74 -25.11
CA CYS A 35 -0.09 17.57 -24.60
C CYS A 35 0.04 17.30 -23.10
N GLN A 36 0.90 18.02 -22.37
CA GLN A 36 1.11 17.94 -20.92
C GLN A 36 1.57 16.58 -20.37
N LEU A 37 1.88 15.59 -21.23
CA LEU A 37 2.32 14.27 -20.78
C LEU A 37 3.61 14.35 -19.95
N CYS A 38 4.57 15.17 -20.39
CA CYS A 38 5.80 15.42 -19.64
C CYS A 38 5.56 16.04 -18.25
N TYR A 39 4.53 16.87 -18.10
CA TYR A 39 4.17 17.51 -16.84
C TYR A 39 3.65 16.48 -15.83
N VAL A 40 2.72 15.61 -16.22
CA VAL A 40 2.15 14.59 -15.32
C VAL A 40 3.09 13.41 -15.07
N THR A 41 3.91 13.02 -16.05
CA THR A 41 4.84 11.88 -15.91
C THR A 41 6.08 12.25 -15.09
N CYS A 42 6.48 13.52 -15.04
CA CYS A 42 7.65 13.93 -14.30
C CYS A 42 7.38 13.99 -12.79
N GLY A 43 7.68 12.91 -12.06
CA GLY A 43 7.58 12.86 -10.60
C GLY A 43 8.52 13.82 -9.83
N ARG A 44 9.28 14.66 -10.55
CA ARG A 44 10.20 15.66 -10.00
C ARG A 44 9.77 17.11 -10.26
N GLY A 45 8.65 17.33 -10.95
CA GLY A 45 8.13 18.68 -11.17
C GLY A 45 9.05 19.59 -11.99
N VAL A 46 9.72 19.04 -13.01
CA VAL A 46 10.70 19.79 -13.84
C VAL A 46 10.04 20.80 -14.77
N TYR A 47 8.79 20.55 -15.17
CA TYR A 47 8.10 21.30 -16.21
C TYR A 47 6.95 22.14 -15.66
N GLU A 48 6.69 23.27 -16.32
CA GLU A 48 5.44 24.00 -16.30
C GLU A 48 4.89 24.12 -17.74
N MET A 49 3.63 24.51 -17.89
CA MET A 49 2.99 24.74 -19.19
C MET A 49 2.78 26.24 -19.40
N HIS A 50 3.45 26.83 -20.39
CA HIS A 50 3.30 28.25 -20.76
C HIS A 50 2.90 28.33 -22.23
N ASP A 51 1.90 29.15 -22.57
CA ASP A 51 1.44 29.37 -23.95
C ASP A 51 1.24 28.08 -24.78
N ASN A 52 0.67 27.05 -24.14
CA ASN A 52 0.43 25.73 -24.70
C ASN A 52 1.71 24.94 -25.10
N ALA A 53 2.87 25.28 -24.52
CA ALA A 53 4.12 24.54 -24.65
C ALA A 53 4.71 24.21 -23.27
N ALA A 54 5.44 23.10 -23.19
CA ALA A 54 6.13 22.71 -21.96
C ALA A 54 7.43 23.51 -21.79
N VAL A 55 7.67 24.02 -20.59
CA VAL A 55 8.88 24.78 -20.24
C VAL A 55 9.56 24.10 -19.05
N ALA A 56 10.83 23.74 -19.20
CA ALA A 56 11.62 23.16 -18.12
C ALA A 56 12.07 24.26 -17.14
N VAL A 57 11.19 24.64 -16.21
CA VAL A 57 11.45 25.70 -15.20
C VAL A 57 12.42 25.25 -14.10
N ALA A 58 12.49 23.95 -13.83
CA ALA A 58 13.37 23.37 -12.82
C ALA A 58 14.28 22.27 -13.42
N PRO A 59 15.13 22.60 -14.42
CA PRO A 59 15.89 21.60 -15.17
C PRO A 59 16.91 20.85 -14.29
N MET A 60 17.41 21.49 -13.22
CA MET A 60 18.37 20.89 -12.29
C MET A 60 17.73 19.87 -11.35
N GLU A 61 16.41 19.90 -11.15
CA GLU A 61 15.70 18.87 -10.41
C GLU A 61 15.56 17.57 -11.22
N CYS A 62 15.84 17.58 -12.53
CA CYS A 62 15.83 16.37 -13.34
C CYS A 62 16.82 15.33 -12.81
N ALA A 63 16.34 14.08 -12.61
CA ALA A 63 17.18 12.97 -12.21
C ALA A 63 18.24 12.67 -13.28
N VAL A 64 19.50 12.61 -12.86
CA VAL A 64 20.63 12.27 -13.72
C VAL A 64 20.38 10.90 -14.38
N GLY A 65 20.43 10.87 -15.71
CA GLY A 65 20.19 9.68 -16.53
C GLY A 65 18.72 9.34 -16.82
N CYS A 66 17.76 10.05 -16.21
CA CYS A 66 16.34 9.87 -16.53
C CYS A 66 15.97 10.57 -17.84
N SER A 67 15.37 9.83 -18.79
CA SER A 67 14.90 10.33 -20.09
C SER A 67 13.43 10.03 -20.37
N THR A 68 12.65 9.60 -19.38
CA THR A 68 11.28 9.11 -19.55
C THR A 68 10.37 10.09 -20.29
N CYS A 69 10.40 11.38 -19.94
CA CYS A 69 9.59 12.41 -20.59
C CYS A 69 9.95 12.65 -22.07
N GLY A 70 11.21 12.44 -22.46
CA GLY A 70 11.63 12.40 -23.86
C GLY A 70 11.06 11.20 -24.59
N ASN A 71 11.17 10.01 -23.98
CA ASN A 71 10.69 8.76 -24.58
C ASN A 71 9.17 8.71 -24.77
N VAL A 72 8.40 9.32 -23.87
CA VAL A 72 6.92 9.35 -23.97
C VAL A 72 6.40 10.53 -24.79
N CYS A 73 7.24 11.50 -25.15
CA CYS A 73 6.80 12.66 -25.92
C CYS A 73 6.35 12.22 -27.32
N PRO A 74 5.07 12.41 -27.70
CA PRO A 74 4.55 11.90 -28.96
C PRO A 74 5.16 12.59 -30.19
N THR A 75 5.71 13.79 -30.01
CA THR A 75 6.36 14.58 -31.07
C THR A 75 7.87 14.64 -30.93
N ALA A 76 8.46 13.88 -29.98
CA ALA A 76 9.89 13.90 -29.68
C ALA A 76 10.46 15.31 -29.39
N ALA A 77 9.62 16.24 -28.91
CA ALA A 77 9.99 17.62 -28.62
C ALA A 77 10.93 17.80 -27.40
N ILE A 78 11.24 16.72 -26.66
CA ILE A 78 12.09 16.78 -25.47
C ILE A 78 13.33 15.93 -25.71
N THR A 79 14.50 16.54 -25.60
CA THR A 79 15.80 15.89 -25.80
C THR A 79 16.69 16.00 -24.57
N PHE A 80 17.68 15.12 -24.50
CA PHE A 80 18.66 15.05 -23.42
C PHE A 80 20.09 14.98 -23.98
N PRO A 81 21.10 15.45 -23.22
CA PRO A 81 22.50 15.20 -23.52
C PRO A 81 22.81 13.70 -23.62
N THR A 82 23.91 13.34 -24.29
CA THR A 82 24.39 11.96 -24.26
C THR A 82 24.90 11.59 -22.87
N LEU A 83 24.83 10.30 -22.54
CA LEU A 83 25.31 9.80 -21.24
C LEU A 83 26.85 9.85 -21.11
N ASP A 84 27.59 10.10 -22.19
CA ASP A 84 29.06 10.11 -22.18
C ASP A 84 29.63 11.07 -21.14
N GLY A 85 29.01 12.24 -20.97
CA GLY A 85 29.40 13.22 -19.95
C GLY A 85 29.17 12.71 -18.52
N VAL A 86 28.05 12.03 -18.29
CA VAL A 86 27.74 11.40 -16.99
C VAL A 86 28.71 10.27 -16.70
N TRP A 87 28.96 9.39 -17.66
CA TRP A 87 29.89 8.26 -17.51
C TRP A 87 31.33 8.73 -17.30
N LYS A 88 31.75 9.82 -17.93
CA LYS A 88 33.05 10.45 -17.67
C LYS A 88 33.16 10.90 -16.21
N LEU A 89 32.15 11.60 -15.70
CA LEU A 89 32.09 12.02 -14.30
C LEU A 89 32.08 10.83 -13.33
N GLU A 90 31.34 9.77 -13.63
CA GLU A 90 31.31 8.54 -12.82
C GLU A 90 32.70 7.93 -12.67
N ARG A 91 33.48 7.88 -13.76
CA ARG A 91 34.86 7.40 -13.75
C ARG A 91 35.79 8.32 -12.97
N GLU A 92 35.75 9.62 -13.24
CA GLU A 92 36.65 10.60 -12.62
C GLU A 92 36.42 10.75 -11.12
N LYS A 93 35.15 10.74 -10.69
CA LYS A 93 34.77 10.87 -9.27
C LYS A 93 34.66 9.53 -8.55
N GLN A 94 34.95 8.41 -9.23
CA GLN A 94 34.91 7.05 -8.69
C GLN A 94 33.59 6.72 -8.00
N ILE A 95 32.46 7.09 -8.63
CA ILE A 95 31.10 7.01 -8.06
C ILE A 95 30.78 5.63 -7.48
N PHE A 96 31.24 4.55 -8.13
CA PHE A 96 30.99 3.18 -7.69
C PHE A 96 31.47 2.86 -6.27
N ARG A 97 32.47 3.57 -5.73
CA ARG A 97 32.87 3.42 -4.33
C ARG A 97 31.81 4.00 -3.39
N THR A 98 31.24 5.14 -3.74
CA THR A 98 30.21 5.84 -2.95
C THR A 98 28.89 5.07 -3.02
N VAL A 99 28.40 4.72 -4.20
CA VAL A 99 27.11 4.00 -4.33
C VAL A 99 27.14 2.62 -3.69
N LYS A 100 28.28 1.91 -3.68
CA LYS A 100 28.40 0.64 -2.93
C LYS A 100 28.25 0.84 -1.42
N LYS A 101 28.80 1.93 -0.87
CA LYS A 101 28.61 2.28 0.56
C LYS A 101 27.17 2.69 0.86
N GLU A 102 26.54 3.45 -0.03
CA GLU A 102 25.12 3.82 0.11
C GLU A 102 24.20 2.60 0.05
N ALA A 103 24.47 1.66 -0.87
CA ALA A 103 23.73 0.42 -0.99
C ALA A 103 23.84 -0.45 0.26
N LEU A 104 25.04 -0.60 0.84
CA LEU A 104 25.23 -1.36 2.09
C LEU A 104 24.36 -0.79 3.22
N LYS A 105 24.41 0.53 3.45
CA LYS A 105 23.59 1.19 4.48
C LYS A 105 22.09 1.00 4.25
N LYS A 106 21.65 1.02 2.98
CA LYS A 106 20.24 0.79 2.63
C LYS A 106 19.82 -0.65 2.95
N HIS A 107 20.64 -1.65 2.60
CA HIS A 107 20.39 -3.04 2.95
C HIS A 107 20.31 -3.24 4.47
N GLU A 108 21.28 -2.74 5.23
CA GLU A 108 21.27 -2.82 6.70
C GLU A 108 19.97 -2.24 7.30
N ARG A 109 19.51 -1.10 6.79
CA ARG A 109 18.24 -0.47 7.22
C ARG A 109 17.03 -1.33 6.86
N GLU A 110 16.96 -1.86 5.64
CA GLU A 110 15.85 -2.71 5.20
C GLU A 110 15.79 -4.02 5.97
N ASP A 111 16.94 -4.63 6.25
CA ASP A 111 17.04 -5.86 7.03
C ASP A 111 16.64 -5.64 8.48
N ALA A 112 17.05 -4.52 9.09
CA ALA A 112 16.59 -4.13 10.42
C ALA A 112 15.07 -3.93 10.49
N LEU A 113 14.46 -3.31 9.47
CA LEU A 113 13.00 -3.15 9.37
C LEU A 113 12.28 -4.49 9.22
N LYS A 114 12.81 -5.38 8.37
CA LYS A 114 12.25 -6.74 8.20
C LYS A 114 12.34 -7.55 9.48
N ALA A 115 13.48 -7.53 10.16
CA ALA A 115 13.66 -8.22 11.43
C ALA A 115 12.70 -7.70 12.50
N ARG A 116 12.48 -6.38 12.55
CA ARG A 116 11.47 -5.77 13.44
C ARG A 116 10.07 -6.23 13.08
N GLN A 117 9.69 -6.21 11.80
CA GLN A 117 8.38 -6.67 11.37
C GLN A 117 8.16 -8.14 11.71
N GLN A 118 9.14 -9.01 11.45
CA GLN A 118 9.07 -10.43 11.79
C GLN A 118 8.92 -10.67 13.29
N ALA A 119 9.65 -9.91 14.12
CA ALA A 119 9.48 -9.97 15.58
C ALA A 119 8.08 -9.48 16.01
N GLN A 120 7.55 -8.44 15.35
CA GLN A 120 6.19 -7.96 15.60
C GLN A 120 5.14 -8.98 15.15
N ASP A 121 5.29 -9.63 14.00
CA ASP A 121 4.38 -10.67 13.51
C ASP A 121 4.41 -11.91 14.41
N ALA A 122 5.59 -12.28 14.94
CA ALA A 122 5.71 -13.37 15.90
C ALA A 122 5.09 -13.04 17.28
N LEU A 123 5.01 -11.76 17.64
CA LEU A 123 4.41 -11.26 18.87
C LEU A 123 2.94 -10.85 18.71
N ALA A 124 2.45 -10.69 17.48
CA ALA A 124 1.04 -10.48 17.18
C ALA A 124 0.30 -11.75 17.63
N HIS A 125 -0.26 -11.66 18.83
CA HIS A 125 -0.83 -12.74 19.61
C HIS A 125 -1.62 -13.72 18.74
N VAL A 126 -1.39 -15.03 19.00
CA VAL A 126 -2.33 -16.08 18.62
C VAL A 126 -3.72 -15.56 18.97
N VAL A 127 -4.58 -15.35 17.96
CA VAL A 127 -5.95 -14.92 18.21
C VAL A 127 -6.60 -16.12 18.86
N THR A 128 -6.76 -16.08 20.18
CA THR A 128 -7.40 -17.16 20.95
C THR A 128 -8.89 -16.91 21.12
N ARG A 129 -9.36 -15.70 20.79
CA ARG A 129 -10.75 -15.27 20.94
C ARG A 129 -11.17 -14.24 19.90
N ALA A 130 -12.39 -14.37 19.37
CA ALA A 130 -12.98 -13.41 18.44
C ALA A 130 -14.50 -13.34 18.57
N LYS A 131 -15.05 -12.15 18.39
CA LYS A 131 -16.49 -11.89 18.38
C LYS A 131 -17.01 -11.95 16.96
N VAL A 132 -18.04 -12.74 16.76
CA VAL A 132 -18.74 -12.94 15.49
C VAL A 132 -20.15 -12.39 15.61
N GLU A 133 -20.55 -11.60 14.62
CA GLU A 133 -21.86 -10.99 14.53
C GLU A 133 -22.51 -11.36 13.20
N VAL A 134 -23.73 -11.87 13.27
CA VAL A 134 -24.47 -12.38 12.11
C VAL A 134 -25.92 -11.90 12.14
N ALA A 135 -26.46 -11.58 10.98
CA ALA A 135 -27.83 -11.13 10.81
C ALA A 135 -28.59 -12.04 9.84
N GLY A 136 -29.88 -12.23 10.10
CA GLY A 136 -30.77 -12.93 9.18
C GLY A 136 -31.93 -13.64 9.86
N GLU A 137 -32.51 -14.60 9.14
CA GLU A 137 -33.68 -15.37 9.58
C GLU A 137 -33.24 -16.68 10.25
N PHE A 138 -33.31 -16.79 11.58
CA PHE A 138 -32.78 -17.96 12.28
C PHE A 138 -33.79 -19.11 12.48
N GLY A 139 -35.08 -18.87 12.21
CA GLY A 139 -36.18 -19.77 12.58
C GLY A 139 -36.09 -21.20 12.00
N ASP A 140 -35.62 -21.33 10.75
CA ASP A 140 -35.58 -22.63 10.05
C ASP A 140 -34.15 -23.13 9.75
N LYS A 141 -33.12 -22.31 10.03
CA LYS A 141 -31.79 -22.49 9.43
C LYS A 141 -30.87 -23.50 10.13
N GLN A 142 -31.32 -24.16 11.20
CA GLN A 142 -30.52 -25.09 12.02
C GLN A 142 -29.12 -24.57 12.38
N PHE A 143 -28.92 -23.25 12.39
CA PHE A 143 -27.59 -22.66 12.50
C PHE A 143 -26.91 -23.05 13.81
N LEU A 144 -27.67 -23.06 14.92
CA LEU A 144 -27.17 -23.49 16.23
C LEU A 144 -26.78 -24.98 16.24
N VAL A 145 -27.57 -25.85 15.61
CA VAL A 145 -27.28 -27.29 15.53
C VAL A 145 -26.00 -27.53 14.72
N ARG A 146 -25.86 -26.86 13.57
CA ARG A 146 -24.65 -26.98 12.76
C ARG A 146 -23.42 -26.34 13.40
N LEU A 147 -23.62 -25.32 14.23
CA LEU A 147 -22.55 -24.71 15.01
C LEU A 147 -22.09 -25.65 16.12
N GLU A 148 -23.02 -26.34 16.78
CA GLU A 148 -22.76 -27.40 17.76
C GLU A 148 -22.00 -28.58 17.12
N GLU A 149 -22.43 -29.06 15.95
CA GLU A 149 -21.71 -30.07 15.16
C GLU A 149 -20.29 -29.61 14.76
N LEU A 150 -20.09 -28.29 14.57
CA LEU A 150 -18.80 -27.72 14.19
C LEU A 150 -17.80 -27.72 15.34
N ILE A 151 -18.27 -27.51 16.58
CA ILE A 151 -17.44 -27.50 17.80
C ILE A 151 -17.20 -28.92 18.34
N GLU A 152 -18.06 -29.88 18.03
CA GLU A 152 -17.95 -31.24 18.55
C GLU A 152 -16.58 -31.88 18.20
N GLY A 153 -15.83 -32.28 19.23
CA GLY A 153 -14.50 -32.88 19.09
C GLY A 153 -13.40 -31.90 18.66
N GLN A 154 -13.61 -30.59 18.78
CA GLN A 154 -12.61 -29.55 18.50
C GLN A 154 -12.24 -28.79 19.79
N PRO A 155 -11.01 -28.24 19.91
CA PRO A 155 -10.58 -27.46 21.08
C PRO A 155 -11.07 -25.99 21.03
N PHE A 156 -12.30 -25.79 20.56
CA PHE A 156 -12.93 -24.48 20.38
C PHE A 156 -14.35 -24.50 20.92
N ASP A 157 -14.75 -23.41 21.58
CA ASP A 157 -16.09 -23.25 22.12
C ASP A 157 -16.72 -21.93 21.69
N VAL A 158 -18.05 -21.88 21.74
CA VAL A 158 -18.87 -20.71 21.43
C VAL A 158 -19.48 -20.15 22.72
N VAL A 159 -18.95 -19.01 23.16
CA VAL A 159 -19.34 -18.33 24.40
C VAL A 159 -20.06 -17.02 24.12
N ASN A 160 -20.67 -16.43 25.14
CA ASN A 160 -21.34 -15.11 25.06
C ASN A 160 -22.39 -15.00 23.94
N LEU A 161 -23.07 -16.11 23.61
CA LEU A 161 -24.08 -16.14 22.57
C LEU A 161 -25.32 -15.33 23.01
N LYS A 162 -25.69 -14.35 22.18
CA LYS A 162 -26.89 -13.53 22.32
C LYS A 162 -27.65 -13.53 21.01
N LEU A 163 -28.96 -13.73 21.09
CA LEU A 163 -29.88 -13.65 19.96
C LEU A 163 -30.93 -12.57 20.25
N GLU A 164 -30.90 -11.51 19.46
CA GLU A 164 -31.86 -10.41 19.49
C GLU A 164 -32.92 -10.63 18.42
N VAL A 165 -34.16 -10.84 18.88
CA VAL A 165 -35.34 -11.04 18.03
C VAL A 165 -36.35 -9.93 18.29
N PRO A 166 -37.03 -9.41 17.24
CA PRO A 166 -37.98 -8.31 17.41
C PRO A 166 -39.22 -8.74 18.21
N THR A 167 -39.72 -9.96 18.00
CA THR A 167 -40.77 -10.60 18.82
C THR A 167 -40.61 -12.12 18.78
N VAL A 168 -41.11 -12.83 19.79
CA VAL A 168 -41.11 -14.31 19.81
C VAL A 168 -41.89 -14.91 18.63
N LYS A 169 -43.00 -14.27 18.22
CA LYS A 169 -43.76 -14.68 17.03
C LYS A 169 -42.97 -14.39 15.75
N GLY A 170 -42.33 -13.23 15.67
CA GLY A 170 -41.49 -12.80 14.55
C GLY A 170 -40.28 -13.71 14.31
N ALA A 171 -39.65 -14.20 15.38
CA ALA A 171 -38.53 -15.15 15.29
C ALA A 171 -38.91 -16.44 14.54
N ARG A 172 -40.16 -16.91 14.71
CA ARG A 172 -40.73 -18.05 13.97
C ARG A 172 -41.27 -17.68 12.59
N GLN A 173 -41.58 -16.40 12.36
CA GLN A 173 -42.19 -15.88 11.12
C GLN A 173 -41.16 -15.21 10.20
N LYS A 174 -39.88 -15.61 10.28
CA LYS A 174 -38.80 -15.12 9.40
C LYS A 174 -38.52 -13.61 9.51
N ALA A 175 -38.76 -13.01 10.68
CA ALA A 175 -38.33 -11.64 10.92
C ALA A 175 -36.78 -11.58 11.01
N PRO A 176 -36.15 -10.52 10.45
CA PRO A 176 -34.71 -10.33 10.58
C PRO A 176 -34.34 -10.23 12.06
N SER A 177 -33.38 -11.05 12.46
CA SER A 177 -32.86 -11.11 13.82
C SER A 177 -31.34 -10.94 13.77
N PHE A 178 -30.75 -10.62 14.93
CA PHE A 178 -29.31 -10.42 15.06
C PHE A 178 -28.76 -11.39 16.10
N MET A 179 -27.65 -12.05 15.80
CA MET A 179 -26.97 -12.92 16.74
C MET A 179 -25.50 -12.52 16.85
N SER A 180 -25.02 -12.45 18.08
CA SER A 180 -23.61 -12.25 18.38
C SER A 180 -23.11 -13.37 19.27
N PHE A 181 -21.93 -13.89 19.02
CA PHE A 181 -21.27 -14.87 19.87
C PHE A 181 -19.76 -14.67 19.79
N GLU A 182 -19.02 -15.30 20.69
CA GLU A 182 -17.58 -15.30 20.67
C GLU A 182 -17.06 -16.72 20.51
N VAL A 183 -16.12 -16.89 19.61
CA VAL A 183 -15.35 -18.12 19.46
C VAL A 183 -14.12 -17.99 20.35
N THR A 184 -13.82 -19.01 21.14
CA THR A 184 -12.63 -19.06 21.98
C THR A 184 -11.93 -20.42 21.87
N SER A 185 -10.61 -20.45 22.00
CA SER A 185 -9.86 -21.70 22.13
C SER A 185 -9.73 -22.11 23.60
N GLU A 186 -9.95 -23.39 23.89
CA GLU A 186 -9.72 -23.97 25.22
C GLU A 186 -8.23 -24.17 25.53
N GLU A 187 -7.41 -24.35 24.48
CA GLU A 187 -5.98 -24.65 24.58
C GLU A 187 -5.09 -23.43 24.29
N GLN A 188 -5.68 -22.23 24.19
CA GLN A 188 -5.00 -21.02 23.74
C GLN A 188 -4.37 -21.16 22.33
N ALA A 189 -4.99 -21.96 21.47
CA ALA A 189 -4.60 -22.14 20.07
C ALA A 189 -5.19 -21.04 19.17
N ASP A 190 -4.62 -20.90 17.96
CA ASP A 190 -5.12 -19.94 16.96
C ASP A 190 -6.50 -20.35 16.46
N ILE A 191 -7.51 -19.50 16.69
CA ILE A 191 -8.87 -19.74 16.25
C ILE A 191 -9.11 -19.34 14.80
N THR A 192 -8.15 -18.69 14.12
CA THR A 192 -8.32 -18.18 12.75
C THR A 192 -8.83 -19.25 11.77
N PRO A 193 -8.27 -20.47 11.73
CA PRO A 193 -8.78 -21.54 10.85
C PRO A 193 -10.21 -21.96 11.19
N PHE A 194 -10.58 -21.93 12.47
CA PHE A 194 -11.93 -22.24 12.92
C PHE A 194 -12.92 -21.13 12.57
N LEU A 195 -12.52 -19.86 12.71
CA LEU A 195 -13.33 -18.71 12.30
C LEU A 195 -13.69 -18.78 10.81
N ASP A 196 -12.78 -19.22 9.94
CA ASP A 196 -13.09 -19.38 8.52
C ASP A 196 -14.13 -20.47 8.26
N ARG A 197 -14.11 -21.56 9.04
CA ARG A 197 -15.18 -22.58 9.01
C ARG A 197 -16.52 -22.01 9.49
N VAL A 198 -16.52 -21.17 10.53
CA VAL A 198 -17.73 -20.47 11.02
C VAL A 198 -18.28 -19.53 9.96
N LYS A 199 -17.43 -18.72 9.30
CA LYS A 199 -17.84 -17.85 8.19
C LYS A 199 -18.45 -18.66 7.03
N ALA A 200 -17.83 -19.77 6.67
CA ALA A 200 -18.35 -20.68 5.65
C ALA A 200 -19.73 -21.24 6.04
N LEU A 201 -19.93 -21.60 7.30
CA LEU A 201 -21.23 -22.04 7.81
C LEU A 201 -22.30 -20.94 7.68
N VAL A 202 -21.98 -19.71 8.10
CA VAL A 202 -22.87 -18.54 8.02
C VAL A 202 -23.36 -18.33 6.59
N HIS A 203 -22.44 -18.33 5.62
CA HIS A 203 -22.80 -18.21 4.20
C HIS A 203 -23.60 -19.42 3.70
N GLY A 204 -23.21 -20.63 4.10
CA GLY A 204 -23.85 -21.88 3.67
C GLY A 204 -25.30 -22.04 4.14
N VAL A 205 -25.68 -21.43 5.27
CA VAL A 205 -27.09 -21.36 5.71
C VAL A 205 -27.83 -20.13 5.20
N GLY A 206 -27.16 -19.23 4.47
CA GLY A 206 -27.74 -18.00 3.95
C GLY A 206 -27.98 -16.92 5.03
N LEU A 207 -27.15 -16.88 6.07
CA LEU A 207 -27.05 -15.75 6.99
C LEU A 207 -26.03 -14.74 6.46
N VAL A 208 -26.11 -13.50 6.94
CA VAL A 208 -25.17 -12.43 6.59
C VAL A 208 -24.18 -12.25 7.73
N LEU A 209 -22.89 -12.36 7.42
CA LEU A 209 -21.83 -11.99 8.34
C LEU A 209 -21.74 -10.47 8.43
N VAL A 210 -21.91 -9.92 9.64
CA VAL A 210 -21.80 -8.49 9.93
C VAL A 210 -20.38 -8.12 10.34
N SER A 211 -19.79 -8.89 11.25
CA SER A 211 -18.40 -8.71 11.69
C SER A 211 -17.80 -10.01 12.26
N ALA A 212 -16.47 -10.13 12.23
CA ALA A 212 -15.72 -11.22 12.86
C ALA A 212 -14.35 -10.69 13.29
N ASN A 213 -14.30 -10.11 14.50
CA ASN A 213 -13.14 -9.35 14.98
C ASN A 213 -12.50 -10.03 16.19
N PRO A 214 -11.15 -10.09 16.28
CA PRO A 214 -10.45 -10.53 17.48
C PRO A 214 -10.93 -9.77 18.73
N VAL A 215 -11.10 -10.48 19.84
CA VAL A 215 -11.40 -9.89 21.15
C VAL A 215 -10.11 -9.85 21.95
N SER A 216 -9.63 -8.63 22.24
CA SER A 216 -8.48 -8.37 23.11
C SER A 216 -8.78 -8.68 24.56
#